data_AF-A0A2V8RM78-F1
#
_entry.id   AF-A0A2V8RM78-F1
#
_cell.length_a   1.000
_cell.length_b   1.000
_cell.length_c   1.000
_cell.angle_alpha   90.00
_cell.angle_beta   90.00
_cell.angle_gamma   90.00
#
_symmetry.space_group_name_H-M   'P 1'
#
loop_
_entity.id
_entity.type
_entity.pdbx_description
1 polymer ?
#
loop_
_entity_poly.entity_id
_entity_poly.type
_entity_poly.pdbx_seq_one_letter_code
_entity_poly.pdbx_strand_id
1 'polypeptide(L)'
;MSFLSRYHFIRGPLTVALLMITVACFSCTSESSTVRTRTVEINSDAVNINTADAAELQRIPHIGEKLAADIIEYRQTHGPFRRAEHLLLVNGVSDKRFREISQLVRVD
;
A
#
# COMPACT_ATOMS: atom_id res chain seq x y z
N MET A 1 -50.80 -2.11 9.84
CA MET A 1 -52.25 -2.30 9.66
C MET A 1 -52.74 -1.15 8.81
N SER A 2 -52.62 -1.28 7.49
CA SER A 2 -53.75 -1.58 6.60
C SER A 2 -54.85 -0.54 6.71
N PHE A 3 -55.15 0.11 5.60
CA PHE A 3 -56.48 0.46 5.07
C PHE A 3 -56.27 1.71 4.20
N LEU A 4 -55.96 1.47 2.92
CA LEU A 4 -56.94 1.30 1.85
C LEU A 4 -57.47 2.65 1.36
N SER A 5 -57.27 2.82 0.05
CA SER A 5 -58.36 3.14 -0.85
C SER A 5 -58.97 4.53 -0.72
N ARG A 6 -58.43 5.44 -1.53
CA ARG A 6 -59.24 6.25 -2.45
C ARG A 6 -58.34 7.11 -3.33
N TYR A 7 -57.81 6.50 -4.38
CA TYR A 7 -57.71 7.19 -5.66
C TYR A 7 -58.33 6.27 -6.71
N HIS A 8 -59.65 6.13 -6.60
CA HIS A 8 -60.49 5.69 -7.68
C HIS A 8 -60.63 6.87 -8.65
N PHE A 9 -60.60 6.56 -9.95
CA PHE A 9 -61.10 7.40 -11.04
C PHE A 9 -60.14 8.55 -11.43
N ILE A 10 -59.53 8.54 -12.61
CA ILE A 10 -60.21 8.75 -13.90
C ILE A 10 -59.35 8.19 -15.05
N ARG A 11 -59.91 7.19 -15.74
CA ARG A 11 -59.90 6.92 -17.21
C ARG A 11 -58.58 6.67 -17.98
N GLY A 12 -58.37 5.39 -18.35
CA GLY A 12 -57.77 5.00 -19.64
C GLY A 12 -56.65 3.95 -19.56
N PRO A 13 -56.86 2.71 -20.05
CA PRO A 13 -55.83 1.69 -20.18
C PRO A 13 -55.23 1.72 -21.59
N LEU A 14 -53.91 1.54 -21.73
CA LEU A 14 -53.20 1.29 -23.01
C LEU A 14 -53.39 2.36 -24.12
N THR A 15 -52.44 3.28 -24.31
CA THR A 15 -52.17 3.73 -25.70
C THR A 15 -50.76 4.19 -26.01
N VAL A 16 -49.89 4.60 -25.07
CA VAL A 16 -48.56 5.10 -25.51
C VAL A 16 -47.47 4.81 -24.47
N ALA A 17 -47.21 3.55 -24.13
CA ALA A 17 -46.08 2.83 -24.75
C ALA A 17 -45.63 3.45 -26.08
N LEU A 18 -44.77 4.49 -26.02
CA LEU A 18 -43.77 4.90 -27.03
C LEU A 18 -43.43 6.39 -26.85
N LEU A 19 -42.57 6.74 -25.89
CA LEU A 19 -41.63 7.85 -26.05
C LEU A 19 -40.52 7.80 -24.96
N MET A 20 -39.35 7.30 -25.37
CA MET A 20 -38.01 7.79 -25.01
C MET A 20 -37.66 7.92 -23.51
N ILE A 21 -36.91 7.02 -22.89
CA ILE A 21 -35.46 6.76 -23.12
C ILE A 21 -34.66 8.06 -23.28
N THR A 22 -34.53 8.86 -22.21
CA THR A 22 -33.44 9.82 -21.92
C THR A 22 -33.66 10.25 -20.46
N VAL A 23 -32.97 9.83 -19.41
CA VAL A 23 -31.54 10.02 -19.12
C VAL A 23 -31.20 9.01 -18.01
N ALA A 24 -31.03 7.74 -18.39
CA ALA A 24 -30.40 6.71 -17.55
C ALA A 24 -28.92 6.50 -17.96
N CYS A 25 -28.30 7.56 -18.50
CA CYS A 25 -26.88 7.60 -18.81
C CYS A 25 -26.31 8.89 -18.19
N PHE A 26 -26.34 8.94 -16.86
CA PHE A 26 -25.38 9.76 -16.11
C PHE A 26 -24.02 9.09 -16.32
N SER A 27 -23.37 9.53 -17.39
CA SER A 27 -21.94 9.40 -17.66
C SER A 27 -21.31 8.11 -17.16
N CYS A 28 -21.52 7.06 -17.96
CA CYS A 28 -20.49 6.10 -18.26
C CYS A 28 -19.24 6.85 -18.75
N THR A 29 -18.39 7.31 -17.83
CA THR A 29 -16.97 7.42 -18.10
C THR A 29 -16.21 7.54 -16.80
N SER A 30 -15.48 6.49 -16.49
CA SER A 30 -14.09 6.58 -16.06
C SER A 30 -13.53 5.17 -16.20
N GLU A 31 -13.19 4.81 -17.43
CA GLU A 31 -12.04 3.95 -17.67
C GLU A 31 -10.84 4.62 -17.00
N SER A 32 -10.45 4.11 -15.83
CA SER A 32 -9.11 4.34 -15.33
C SER A 32 -8.45 2.98 -15.22
N SER A 33 -7.97 2.55 -16.39
CA SER A 33 -6.69 1.90 -16.59
C SER A 33 -6.25 0.98 -15.46
N THR A 34 -6.44 -0.31 -15.69
CA THR A 34 -5.53 -1.37 -15.24
C THR A 34 -4.12 -1.02 -15.72
N VAL A 35 -3.47 -0.11 -15.01
CA VAL A 35 -2.01 0.00 -15.02
C VAL A 35 -1.56 -1.35 -14.50
N ARG A 36 -1.04 -2.17 -15.42
CA ARG A 36 -0.18 -3.29 -15.07
C ARG A 36 1.08 -2.68 -14.46
N THR A 37 0.97 -2.22 -13.22
CA THR A 37 2.14 -2.03 -12.37
C THR A 37 2.72 -3.43 -12.30
N ARG A 38 3.91 -3.61 -12.88
CA ARG A 38 4.73 -4.79 -12.63
C ARG A 38 4.63 -5.06 -11.14
N THR A 39 3.98 -6.16 -10.78
CA THR A 39 4.24 -6.83 -9.51
C THR A 39 5.69 -7.29 -9.61
N VAL A 40 6.61 -6.36 -9.35
CA VAL A 40 7.82 -6.72 -8.66
C VAL A 40 7.24 -7.27 -7.36
N GLU A 41 7.30 -8.57 -7.20
CA GLU A 41 7.21 -9.23 -5.90
C GLU A 41 8.38 -8.65 -5.08
N ILE A 42 8.20 -7.41 -4.61
CA ILE A 42 9.02 -6.82 -3.57
C ILE A 42 8.82 -7.82 -2.45
N ASN A 43 9.89 -8.45 -1.96
CA ASN A 43 9.85 -9.11 -0.67
C ASN A 43 9.23 -8.11 0.31
N SER A 44 7.92 -8.24 0.55
CA SER A 44 7.14 -7.28 1.35
C SER A 44 7.59 -7.30 2.80
N ASP A 45 8.33 -8.34 3.15
CA ASP A 45 8.92 -8.57 4.46
C ASP A 45 10.31 -7.93 4.58
N ALA A 46 10.92 -7.49 3.48
CA ALA A 46 12.24 -6.85 3.50
C ALA A 46 12.12 -5.38 3.94
N VAL A 47 12.78 -5.08 5.06
CA VAL A 47 12.82 -3.75 5.66
C VAL A 47 13.81 -2.87 4.90
N ASN A 48 13.36 -1.70 4.47
CA ASN A 48 14.24 -0.73 3.81
C ASN A 48 15.06 0.03 4.85
N ILE A 49 16.39 -0.13 4.86
CA ILE A 49 17.28 0.48 5.87
C ILE A 49 17.41 2.01 5.76
N ASN A 50 17.15 2.58 4.58
CA ASN A 50 17.23 4.02 4.36
C ASN A 50 16.00 4.76 4.87
N THR A 51 14.83 4.13 4.83
CA THR A 51 13.55 4.75 5.21
C THR A 51 13.00 4.20 6.52
N ALA A 52 13.47 3.05 6.99
CA ALA A 52 12.93 2.41 8.18
C ALA A 52 13.10 3.26 9.44
N ASP A 53 12.10 3.20 10.30
CA ASP A 53 12.17 3.73 11.65
C ASP A 53 12.86 2.76 12.62
N ALA A 54 13.24 3.26 13.80
CA ALA A 54 13.93 2.45 14.80
C ALA A 54 13.15 1.18 15.19
N ALA A 55 11.81 1.29 15.29
CA ALA A 55 10.95 0.16 15.60
C ALA A 55 10.90 -0.87 14.46
N GLU A 56 11.04 -0.44 13.20
CA GLU A 56 11.03 -1.34 12.04
C GLU A 56 12.37 -2.06 11.90
N LEU A 57 13.48 -1.36 12.15
CA LEU A 57 14.81 -1.97 12.22
C LEU A 57 14.88 -3.03 13.32
N GLN A 58 14.22 -2.79 14.46
CA GLN A 58 14.14 -3.75 15.57
C GLN A 58 13.30 -5.01 15.27
N ARG A 59 12.48 -5.01 14.21
CA ARG A 59 11.79 -6.23 13.75
C ARG A 59 12.77 -7.24 13.15
N ILE A 60 13.95 -6.79 12.73
CA ILE A 60 14.97 -7.65 12.16
C ILE A 60 15.66 -8.40 13.32
N PRO A 61 15.77 -9.73 13.24
CA PRO A 61 16.45 -10.50 14.28
C PRO A 61 17.90 -10.01 14.43
N HIS A 62 18.40 -9.97 15.67
CA HIS A 62 19.75 -9.49 16.03
C HIS A 62 19.97 -7.97 15.93
N ILE A 63 18.96 -7.18 15.51
CA ILE A 63 18.98 -5.72 15.60
C ILE A 63 18.18 -5.29 16.84
N GLY A 64 18.89 -4.80 17.85
CA GLY A 64 18.29 -4.20 19.04
C GLY A 64 18.19 -2.68 18.93
N GLU A 65 17.63 -2.05 19.96
CA GLU A 65 17.47 -0.59 20.07
C GLU A 65 18.77 0.18 19.80
N LYS A 66 19.87 -0.24 20.43
CA LYS A 66 21.18 0.39 20.24
C LYS A 66 21.65 0.34 18.78
N LEU A 67 21.54 -0.84 18.15
CA LEU A 67 22.00 -1.04 16.78
C LEU A 67 21.11 -0.28 15.79
N ALA A 68 19.80 -0.23 16.04
CA ALA A 68 18.86 0.56 15.24
C ALA A 68 19.20 2.06 15.33
N ALA A 69 19.53 2.57 16.51
CA ALA A 69 20.00 3.94 16.69
C ALA A 69 21.30 4.20 15.93
N ASP A 70 22.28 3.29 16.02
CA ASP A 70 23.57 3.40 15.32
C ASP A 70 23.37 3.42 13.79
N ILE A 71 22.42 2.64 13.24
CA ILE A 71 22.06 2.65 11.81
C ILE A 71 21.46 4.00 11.39
N ILE A 72 20.58 4.56 12.21
CA ILE A 72 19.95 5.87 11.95
C ILE A 72 20.99 6.99 12.01
N GLU A 73 21.88 6.96 13.01
CA GLU A 73 22.98 7.91 13.14
C GLU A 73 23.93 7.81 11.95
N TYR A 74 24.26 6.59 11.51
CA TYR A 74 25.12 6.37 10.36
C TYR A 74 24.54 7.02 9.10
N ARG A 75 23.25 6.82 8.80
CA ARG A 75 22.62 7.44 7.61
C ARG A 75 22.49 8.96 7.71
N GLN A 76 22.42 9.51 8.91
CA GLN A 76 22.40 10.96 9.14
C GLN A 76 23.77 11.60 8.92
N THR A 77 24.84 10.92 9.32
CA THR A 77 26.21 11.43 9.28
C THR A 77 26.92 11.16 7.95
N HIS A 78 26.69 9.99 7.36
CA HIS A 78 27.36 9.54 6.13
C HIS A 78 26.46 9.62 4.89
N GLY A 79 25.16 9.88 5.09
CA GLY A 79 24.15 9.82 4.04
C GLY A 79 23.55 8.43 3.85
N PRO A 80 22.63 8.27 2.88
CA PRO A 80 21.90 7.02 2.68
C PRO A 80 22.82 5.86 2.28
N PHE A 81 22.45 4.65 2.71
CA PHE A 81 23.11 3.42 2.32
C PHE A 81 22.88 3.16 0.83
N ARG A 82 23.95 2.86 0.09
CA ARG A 82 23.88 2.54 -1.35
C ARG A 82 23.67 1.06 -1.64
N ARG A 83 23.95 0.21 -0.65
CA ARG A 83 23.91 -1.25 -0.74
C ARG A 83 23.81 -1.83 0.67
N ALA A 84 23.22 -3.01 0.82
CA ALA A 84 22.96 -3.60 2.13
C ALA A 84 24.25 -3.91 2.89
N GLU A 85 25.35 -4.21 2.19
CA GLU A 85 26.66 -4.53 2.78
C GLU A 85 27.25 -3.36 3.58
N HIS A 86 26.82 -2.12 3.32
CA HIS A 86 27.26 -0.97 4.10
C HIS A 86 26.79 -1.03 5.56
N LEU A 87 25.84 -1.91 5.91
CA LEU A 87 25.52 -2.19 7.31
C LEU A 87 26.73 -2.69 8.10
N LEU A 88 27.72 -3.34 7.45
CA LEU A 88 28.98 -3.77 8.09
C LEU A 88 29.85 -2.60 8.56
N LEU A 89 29.60 -1.38 8.05
CA LEU A 89 30.30 -0.17 8.48
C LEU A 89 29.71 0.41 9.79
N VAL A 90 28.52 -0.05 10.17
CA VAL A 90 27.86 0.35 11.41
C VAL A 90 28.43 -0.44 12.57
N ASN A 91 28.78 0.25 13.66
CA ASN A 91 29.35 -0.38 14.83
C ASN A 91 28.38 -1.42 15.42
N GLY A 92 28.88 -2.61 15.73
CA GLY A 92 28.08 -3.71 16.28
C GLY A 92 27.40 -4.63 15.25
N VAL A 93 27.47 -4.34 13.95
CA VAL A 93 27.10 -5.30 12.89
C VAL A 93 28.33 -6.14 12.55
N SER A 94 28.29 -7.43 12.86
CA SER A 94 29.35 -8.37 12.46
C SER A 94 28.97 -9.13 11.19
N ASP A 95 29.95 -9.67 10.46
CA ASP A 95 29.71 -10.49 9.27
C ASP A 95 28.73 -11.63 9.52
N LYS A 96 28.78 -12.22 10.72
CA LYS A 96 27.83 -13.27 11.12
C LYS A 96 26.40 -12.74 11.15
N ARG A 97 26.17 -11.62 11.85
CA ARG A 97 24.86 -10.99 11.95
C ARG A 97 24.35 -10.56 10.58
N PHE A 98 25.21 -9.90 9.80
CA PHE A 98 24.86 -9.46 8.44
C PHE A 98 24.36 -10.62 7.57
N ARG A 99 25.04 -11.78 7.59
CA ARG A 99 24.59 -12.96 6.82
C ARG A 99 23.22 -13.48 7.24
N GLU A 100 22.86 -13.34 8.51
CA GLU A 100 21.56 -13.78 9.03
C GLU A 100 20.43 -12.79 8.66
N ILE A 101 20.74 -11.51 8.52
CA ILE A 101 19.75 -10.46 8.24
C ILE A 101 19.72 -9.99 6.78
N SER A 102 20.72 -10.34 5.97
CA SER A 102 20.90 -9.80 4.61
C SER A 102 19.70 -10.10 3.69
N GLN A 103 18.98 -11.19 3.96
CA GLN A 103 17.76 -11.58 3.23
C GLN A 103 16.52 -10.77 3.65
N LEU A 104 16.56 -10.10 4.80
CA LEU A 104 15.45 -9.36 5.41
C LEU A 104 15.60 -7.84 5.23
N VAL A 105 16.68 -7.39 4.59
CA VAL A 105 16.97 -5.98 4.38
C VAL A 105 17.03 -5.66 2.89
N ARG A 106 16.62 -4.45 2.54
CA ARG A 106 16.77 -3.92 1.19
C ARG A 106 17.20 -2.47 1.19
N VAL A 107 17.68 -2.03 0.04
CA VAL A 107 18.05 -0.66 -0.28
C VAL A 107 17.28 -0.27 -1.54
N ASP A 108 16.49 0.79 -1.46
CA ASP A 108 15.78 1.41 -2.60
C ASP A 108 16.55 2.64 -3.11
#